data_AF-H5TTQ8-F1
#
_entry.id   AF-H5TTQ8-F1
#
_cell.length_a   1.000
_cell.length_b   1.000
_cell.length_c   1.000
_cell.angle_alpha   90.00
_cell.angle_beta   90.00
_cell.angle_gamma   90.00
#
_symmetry.space_group_name_H-M   'P 1'
#
loop_
_entity.id
_entity.type
_entity.pdbx_description
1 polymer ?
#
loop_
_entity_poly.entity_id
_entity_poly.type
_entity_poly.pdbx_seq_one_letter_code
_entity_poly.pdbx_strand_id
1 'polypeptide(L)'
;MTTIVPTVADLLDERRRHVYDLLLAICTVCAQPRQAKRPRNRDYRTETGDLKCGGCGEVTRHALIKGLSHDERTWAFAYGMPDDYGNVHTDEFMDRMRAGMQRNPRLSHIWYSSVEAKAIAAGAPMMRTLCGELVPTPASADDTNHVPKASLDPIAYGESRHHREFDSSGWRIMDCVNCLRVHNHGEAVRRRKHLAELMTTALAELLDPPRAGIYDDHSEALIAALRAVHGEVSR
;
A
#
# COMPACT_ATOMS: atom_id res chain seq x y z
N MET A 1 14.80 -9.33 -38.28
CA MET A 1 15.06 -8.67 -36.97
C MET A 1 15.03 -9.76 -35.92
N THR A 2 16.18 -10.22 -35.47
CA THR A 2 16.30 -11.24 -34.43
C THR A 2 16.09 -10.56 -33.08
N THR A 3 14.94 -10.81 -32.45
CA THR A 3 14.64 -10.38 -31.09
C THR A 3 15.51 -11.20 -30.14
N ILE A 4 16.57 -10.58 -29.62
CA ILE A 4 17.41 -11.19 -28.60
C ILE A 4 16.64 -11.13 -27.28
N VAL A 5 16.34 -12.30 -26.72
CA VAL A 5 15.74 -12.42 -25.38
C VAL A 5 16.87 -12.29 -24.35
N PRO A 6 16.84 -11.31 -23.44
CA PRO A 6 17.90 -11.10 -22.46
C PRO A 6 18.00 -12.29 -21.51
N THR A 7 19.23 -12.68 -21.18
CA THR A 7 19.50 -13.78 -20.25
C THR A 7 19.27 -13.33 -18.80
N VAL A 8 19.15 -14.29 -17.87
CA VAL A 8 19.06 -13.99 -16.43
C VAL A 8 20.28 -13.21 -15.93
N ALA A 9 21.46 -13.45 -16.50
CA ALA A 9 22.66 -12.68 -16.20
C ALA A 9 22.54 -11.23 -16.67
N ASP A 10 21.96 -10.99 -17.86
CA ASP A 10 21.69 -9.64 -18.38
C ASP A 10 20.69 -8.90 -17.50
N LEU A 11 19.61 -9.57 -17.07
CA LEU A 11 18.61 -8.99 -16.17
C LEU A 11 19.20 -8.67 -14.78
N LEU A 12 20.11 -9.49 -14.27
CA LEU A 12 20.80 -9.26 -12.99
C LEU A 12 21.88 -8.18 -13.08
N ASP A 13 22.53 -8.04 -14.23
CA ASP A 13 23.49 -6.97 -14.50
C ASP A 13 22.80 -5.63 -14.73
N GLU A 14 21.67 -5.63 -15.44
CA GLU A 14 20.79 -4.47 -15.59
C GLU A 14 20.20 -4.04 -14.25
N ARG A 15 19.73 -5.01 -13.44
CA ARG A 15 19.33 -4.76 -12.05
C ARG A 15 20.47 -4.18 -11.22
N ARG A 16 21.72 -4.66 -11.36
CA ARG A 16 22.92 -4.12 -10.68
C ARG A 16 23.30 -2.72 -11.15
N ARG A 17 23.17 -2.41 -12.45
CA ARG A 17 23.30 -1.05 -12.99
C ARG A 17 22.22 -0.11 -12.44
N HIS A 18 21.03 -0.63 -12.12
CA HIS A 18 19.94 0.08 -11.46
C HIS A 18 20.05 0.18 -9.92
N VAL A 19 21.04 -0.43 -9.26
CA VAL A 19 21.21 -0.30 -7.79
C VAL A 19 21.61 1.13 -7.37
N TYR A 20 22.06 1.96 -8.31
CA TYR A 20 22.18 3.40 -8.13
C TYR A 20 21.28 4.11 -9.14
N ASP A 21 19.96 4.08 -8.91
CA ASP A 21 18.96 4.78 -9.72
C ASP A 21 19.49 6.16 -10.14
N LEU A 22 19.81 6.31 -11.42
CA LEU A 22 19.98 7.62 -12.04
C LEU A 22 18.61 8.27 -11.97
N LEU A 23 18.41 9.13 -10.98
CA LEU A 23 17.18 9.87 -10.82
C LEU A 23 17.08 10.85 -11.99
N LEU A 24 16.01 10.73 -12.76
CA LEU A 24 15.64 11.77 -13.70
C LEU A 24 15.25 13.00 -12.87
N ALA A 25 15.84 14.15 -13.18
CA ALA A 25 15.62 15.39 -12.46
C ALA A 25 15.35 16.53 -13.43
N ILE A 26 14.44 17.43 -13.11
CA ILE A 26 14.14 18.63 -13.91
C ILE A 26 14.51 19.87 -13.10
N CYS A 27 15.35 20.74 -13.66
CA CYS A 27 15.67 22.03 -13.04
C CYS A 27 14.41 22.89 -12.93
N THR A 28 14.11 23.41 -11.73
CA THR A 28 12.90 24.24 -11.52
C THR A 28 13.00 25.63 -12.14
N VAL A 29 14.17 26.02 -12.66
CA VAL A 29 14.40 27.34 -13.27
C VAL A 29 14.34 27.26 -14.80
N CYS A 30 15.07 26.34 -15.42
CA CYS A 30 15.19 26.25 -16.88
C CYS A 30 14.54 25.01 -17.50
N ALA A 31 13.87 24.17 -16.70
CA ALA A 31 13.16 22.95 -17.11
C ALA A 31 14.03 21.90 -17.84
N GLN A 32 15.36 22.04 -17.82
CA GLN A 32 16.26 21.09 -18.48
C GLN A 32 16.31 19.76 -17.71
N PRO A 33 16.09 18.61 -18.40
CA PRO A 33 16.19 17.29 -17.78
C PRO A 33 17.66 16.93 -17.52
N ARG A 34 17.89 16.18 -16.44
CA ARG A 34 19.19 15.73 -15.96
C ARG A 34 19.07 14.34 -15.38
N GLN A 35 20.17 13.60 -15.34
CA GLN A 35 20.28 12.39 -14.55
C GLN A 35 21.21 12.65 -13.37
N ALA A 36 20.80 12.24 -12.17
CA ALA A 36 21.55 12.46 -10.95
C ALA A 36 21.60 11.19 -10.09
N LYS A 37 22.78 10.83 -9.59
CA LYS A 37 22.93 9.71 -8.65
C LYS A 37 22.60 10.08 -7.20
N ARG A 38 22.93 11.31 -6.78
CA ARG A 38 22.72 11.79 -5.40
C ARG A 38 22.47 13.30 -5.37
N PRO A 39 21.20 13.75 -5.38
CA PRO A 39 20.89 15.16 -5.14
C PRO A 39 21.23 15.55 -3.70
N ARG A 40 21.70 16.79 -3.50
CA ARG A 40 21.90 17.37 -2.17
C ARG A 40 20.56 17.82 -1.59
N ASN A 41 20.45 17.94 -0.27
CA ASN A 41 19.25 18.44 0.42
C ASN A 41 17.95 17.78 -0.09
N ARG A 42 17.97 16.46 -0.24
CA ARG A 42 16.84 15.72 -0.79
C ARG A 42 15.65 15.84 0.14
N ASP A 43 14.57 16.44 -0.36
CA ASP A 43 13.28 16.45 0.29
C ASP A 43 12.43 15.33 -0.31
N TYR A 44 12.17 14.29 0.49
CA TYR A 44 11.34 13.15 0.10
C TYR A 44 9.86 13.47 0.01
N ARG A 45 9.40 14.57 0.62
CA ARG A 45 7.99 14.96 0.60
C ARG A 45 7.63 15.67 -0.70
N THR A 46 8.47 16.61 -1.11
CA THR A 46 8.28 17.33 -2.38
C THR A 46 8.99 16.64 -3.55
N GLU A 47 9.68 15.52 -3.27
CA GLU A 47 10.56 14.82 -4.20
C GLU A 47 11.49 15.80 -4.92
N THR A 48 12.09 16.72 -4.15
CA THR A 48 13.03 17.70 -4.68
C THR A 48 14.44 17.46 -4.15
N GLY A 49 15.42 18.04 -4.84
CA GLY A 49 16.77 18.14 -4.31
C GLY A 49 17.63 19.10 -5.13
N ASP A 50 18.79 19.46 -4.58
CA ASP A 50 19.66 20.47 -5.14
C ASP A 50 20.75 19.83 -6.03
N LEU A 51 20.84 20.32 -7.27
CA LEU A 51 21.82 19.90 -8.25
C LEU A 51 22.42 21.12 -8.95
N LYS A 52 23.68 21.02 -9.38
CA LYS A 52 24.29 22.05 -10.24
C LYS A 52 23.71 21.87 -11.65
N CYS A 53 22.96 22.84 -12.13
CA CYS A 53 22.38 22.79 -13.47
C CYS A 53 23.48 23.04 -14.49
N GLY A 54 23.75 22.08 -15.39
CA GLY A 54 24.73 22.29 -16.46
C GLY A 54 24.25 23.21 -17.60
N GLY A 55 23.06 23.82 -17.49
CA GLY A 55 22.51 24.76 -18.47
C GLY A 55 22.67 26.21 -17.99
N CYS A 56 22.26 26.50 -16.76
CA CYS A 56 22.45 27.83 -16.14
C CYS A 56 23.69 27.93 -15.25
N GLY A 57 24.41 26.84 -15.01
CA GLY A 57 25.62 26.80 -14.16
C GLY A 57 25.33 26.77 -12.66
N GLU A 58 24.13 27.14 -12.22
CA GLU A 58 23.83 27.34 -10.81
C GLU A 58 23.29 26.12 -10.07
N VAL A 59 23.56 26.10 -8.75
CA VAL A 59 22.95 25.13 -7.83
C VAL A 59 21.48 25.52 -7.66
N THR A 60 20.62 24.74 -8.29
CA THR A 60 19.18 24.99 -8.31
C THR A 60 18.44 23.79 -7.73
N ARG A 61 17.23 24.03 -7.23
CA ARG A 61 16.31 22.97 -6.84
C ARG A 61 15.83 22.25 -8.10
N HIS A 62 15.71 20.94 -8.01
CA HIS A 62 15.23 20.09 -9.09
C HIS A 62 14.10 19.21 -8.59
N ALA A 63 13.09 18.99 -9.43
CA ALA A 63 12.07 17.97 -9.22
C ALA A 63 12.66 16.61 -9.60
N LEU A 64 12.60 15.63 -8.70
CA LEU A 64 13.05 14.26 -8.90
C LEU A 64 11.87 13.45 -9.44
N ILE A 65 12.00 12.98 -10.67
CA ILE A 65 10.96 12.23 -11.35
C ILE A 65 11.11 10.76 -10.99
N LYS A 66 10.03 10.21 -10.45
CA LYS A 66 9.83 8.78 -10.25
C LYS A 66 8.70 8.32 -11.16
N GLY A 67 8.65 7.02 -11.43
CA GLY A 67 7.75 6.42 -12.42
C GLY A 67 6.27 6.79 -12.23
N LEU A 68 5.44 6.35 -13.18
CA LEU A 68 4.00 6.60 -13.15
C LEU A 68 3.39 6.19 -11.80
N SER A 69 2.41 6.97 -11.33
CA SER A 69 1.69 6.82 -10.04
C SER A 69 2.54 6.81 -8.76
N HIS A 70 3.81 7.27 -8.81
CA HIS A 70 4.67 7.38 -7.63
C HIS A 70 4.02 8.15 -6.48
N ASP A 71 3.42 9.30 -6.76
CA ASP A 71 2.79 10.13 -5.73
C ASP A 71 1.58 9.43 -5.11
N GLU A 72 0.73 8.81 -5.92
CA GLU A 72 -0.44 8.07 -5.43
C GLU A 72 -0.04 6.89 -4.54
N ARG A 73 1.01 6.17 -4.92
CA ARG A 73 1.57 5.07 -4.12
C ARG A 73 2.20 5.58 -2.84
N THR A 74 2.98 6.64 -2.91
CA THR A 74 3.62 7.26 -1.74
C THR A 74 2.58 7.75 -0.74
N TRP A 75 1.47 8.33 -1.23
CA TRP A 75 0.36 8.74 -0.38
C TRP A 75 -0.41 7.56 0.19
N ALA A 76 -0.62 6.49 -0.58
CA ALA A 76 -1.21 5.25 -0.06
C ALA A 76 -0.39 4.72 1.13
N PHE A 77 0.93 4.63 0.97
CA PHE A 77 1.86 4.23 2.03
C PHE A 77 1.84 5.19 3.22
N ALA A 78 1.80 6.49 2.93
CA ALA A 78 1.68 7.50 3.97
C ALA A 78 0.40 7.29 4.79
N TYR A 79 -0.67 6.72 4.25
CA TYR A 79 -1.91 6.38 4.95
C TYR A 79 -1.95 4.96 5.54
N GLY A 80 -0.80 4.28 5.63
CA GLY A 80 -0.69 2.96 6.26
C GLY A 80 -1.05 1.79 5.34
N MET A 81 -1.21 2.01 4.02
CA MET A 81 -1.35 0.90 3.09
C MET A 81 -0.08 0.06 3.08
N PRO A 82 -0.18 -1.27 3.18
CA PRO A 82 0.98 -2.12 3.00
C PRO A 82 1.41 -2.12 1.52
N ASP A 83 2.65 -2.51 1.27
CA ASP A 83 3.14 -2.76 -0.08
C ASP A 83 2.54 -4.04 -0.69
N ASP A 84 2.88 -4.33 -1.94
CA ASP A 84 2.36 -5.50 -2.66
C ASP A 84 2.73 -6.84 -2.01
N TYR A 85 3.71 -6.83 -1.10
CA TYR A 85 4.16 -7.98 -0.32
C TYR A 85 3.56 -8.03 1.09
N GLY A 86 2.73 -7.05 1.46
CA GLY A 86 2.10 -6.96 2.78
C GLY A 86 2.96 -6.26 3.83
N ASN A 87 4.09 -5.66 3.48
CA ASN A 87 4.92 -4.93 4.44
C ASN A 87 4.30 -3.56 4.75
N VAL A 88 4.20 -3.24 6.03
CA VAL A 88 3.72 -1.93 6.50
C VAL A 88 4.89 -0.97 6.63
N HIS A 89 4.70 0.28 6.21
CA HIS A 89 5.70 1.33 6.34
C HIS A 89 5.88 1.79 7.79
N THR A 90 7.05 2.35 8.11
CA THR A 90 7.34 2.80 9.47
C THR A 90 6.47 3.99 9.89
N ASP A 91 6.18 4.06 11.19
CA ASP A 91 5.49 5.19 11.81
C ASP A 91 6.16 6.53 11.49
N GLU A 92 7.49 6.58 11.56
CA GLU A 92 8.28 7.77 11.22
C GLU A 92 8.08 8.24 9.78
N PHE A 93 7.92 7.31 8.84
CA PHE A 93 7.62 7.66 7.45
C PHE A 93 6.23 8.28 7.34
N MET A 94 5.22 7.64 7.94
CA MET A 94 3.85 8.14 7.94
C MET A 94 3.75 9.54 8.56
N ASP A 95 4.35 9.73 9.74
CA ASP A 95 4.30 11.00 10.47
C ASP A 95 4.99 12.13 9.70
N ARG A 96 6.16 11.85 9.11
CA ARG A 96 6.88 12.82 8.27
C ARG A 96 6.10 13.22 7.02
N MET A 97 5.47 12.27 6.35
CA MET A 97 4.69 12.54 5.14
C MET A 97 3.43 13.37 5.45
N ARG A 98 2.78 13.10 6.58
CA ARG A 98 1.53 13.78 6.98
C ARG A 98 1.74 15.10 7.72
N ALA A 99 2.96 15.42 8.13
CA ALA A 99 3.27 16.63 8.89
C ALA A 99 2.68 17.89 8.23
N GLY A 100 2.00 18.75 8.98
CA GLY A 100 1.45 20.01 8.45
C GLY A 100 0.27 19.86 7.49
N MET A 101 -0.31 18.66 7.33
CA MET A 101 -1.55 18.49 6.58
C MET A 101 -2.77 18.77 7.45
N GLN A 102 -3.66 19.63 6.97
CA GLN A 102 -5.01 19.71 7.52
C GLN A 102 -5.78 18.45 7.13
N ARG A 103 -6.29 17.76 8.12
CA ARG A 103 -7.10 16.54 7.96
C ARG A 103 -8.41 16.75 8.68
N ASN A 104 -9.44 16.09 8.17
CA ASN A 104 -10.75 16.13 8.80
C ASN A 104 -10.67 15.50 10.21
N PRO A 105 -10.88 16.28 11.29
CA PRO A 105 -10.79 15.76 12.66
C PRO A 105 -12.02 14.97 13.08
N ARG A 106 -13.06 14.91 12.23
CA ARG A 106 -14.34 14.23 12.50
C ARG A 106 -14.45 12.87 11.83
N LEU A 107 -13.31 12.28 11.45
CA LEU A 107 -13.29 10.93 10.91
C LEU A 107 -13.37 9.90 12.04
N SER A 108 -14.28 8.93 11.90
CA SER A 108 -14.32 7.76 12.77
C SER A 108 -13.28 6.74 12.30
N HIS A 109 -12.31 6.44 13.16
CA HIS A 109 -11.20 5.55 12.82
C HIS A 109 -11.40 4.18 13.45
N ILE A 110 -10.96 3.13 12.75
CA ILE A 110 -10.88 1.77 13.29
C ILE A 110 -9.44 1.38 13.62
N TRP A 111 -9.27 0.50 14.61
CA TRP A 111 -7.98 -0.03 15.05
C TRP A 111 -8.07 -1.50 15.45
N TYR A 112 -6.92 -2.18 15.53
CA TYR A 112 -6.89 -3.54 16.04
C TYR A 112 -7.10 -3.52 17.57
N SER A 113 -7.91 -4.44 18.09
CA SER A 113 -8.12 -4.58 19.54
C SER A 113 -6.82 -4.85 20.29
N SER A 114 -5.85 -5.51 19.66
CA SER A 114 -4.51 -5.72 20.23
C SER A 114 -3.71 -4.43 20.43
N VAL A 115 -3.89 -3.44 19.54
CA VAL A 115 -3.24 -2.13 19.65
C VAL A 115 -3.83 -1.34 20.81
N GLU A 116 -5.16 -1.37 20.94
CA GLU A 116 -5.86 -0.73 22.05
C GLU A 116 -5.51 -1.36 23.40
N ALA A 117 -5.62 -2.69 23.52
CA ALA A 117 -5.26 -3.38 24.77
C ALA A 117 -3.82 -3.07 25.18
N LYS A 118 -2.89 -3.00 24.21
CA LYS A 118 -1.50 -2.62 24.47
C LYS A 118 -1.38 -1.16 24.91
N ALA A 119 -2.12 -0.23 24.30
CA ALA A 119 -2.10 1.19 24.66
C ALA A 119 -2.67 1.42 26.07
N ILE A 120 -3.79 0.78 26.40
CA ILE A 120 -4.41 0.83 27.73
C ILE A 120 -3.45 0.25 28.77
N ALA A 121 -2.89 -0.95 28.53
CA ALA A 121 -1.96 -1.59 29.46
C ALA A 121 -0.68 -0.77 29.68
N ALA A 122 -0.22 -0.04 28.65
CA ALA A 122 0.93 0.85 28.74
C ALA A 122 0.60 2.23 29.33
N GLY A 123 -0.66 2.55 29.59
CA GLY A 123 -1.09 3.90 29.98
C GLY A 123 -0.78 4.96 28.92
N ALA A 124 -0.72 4.57 27.64
CA ALA A 124 -0.37 5.49 26.56
C ALA A 124 -1.54 6.46 26.32
N PRO A 125 -1.30 7.79 26.25
CA PRO A 125 -2.37 8.77 26.06
C PRO A 125 -2.95 8.76 24.64
N MET A 126 -2.17 8.30 23.68
CA MET A 126 -2.52 8.24 22.27
C MET A 126 -2.21 6.84 21.74
N MET A 127 -3.05 6.37 20.83
CA MET A 127 -2.82 5.13 20.09
C MET A 127 -2.94 5.38 18.59
N ARG A 128 -2.31 4.50 17.81
CA ARG A 128 -2.31 4.59 16.36
C ARG A 128 -3.42 3.74 15.77
N THR A 129 -4.20 4.34 14.87
CA THR A 129 -5.31 3.67 14.17
C THR A 129 -4.82 2.91 12.95
N LEU A 130 -5.71 2.17 12.28
CA LEU A 130 -5.36 1.37 11.12
C LEU A 130 -4.75 2.19 9.97
N CYS A 131 -5.28 3.39 9.71
CA CYS A 131 -4.70 4.30 8.71
C CYS A 131 -3.50 5.08 9.24
N GLY A 132 -2.98 4.73 10.42
CA GLY A 132 -1.85 5.37 11.07
C GLY A 132 -2.15 6.69 11.79
N GLU A 133 -3.41 7.13 11.91
CA GLU A 133 -3.76 8.38 12.62
C GLU A 133 -3.52 8.20 14.13
N LEU A 134 -3.11 9.25 14.84
CA LEU A 134 -3.06 9.22 16.30
C LEU A 134 -4.40 9.69 16.87
N VAL A 135 -5.03 8.84 17.68
CA VAL A 135 -6.27 9.15 18.40
C VAL A 135 -6.05 8.98 19.90
N PRO A 136 -6.84 9.68 20.75
CA PRO A 136 -6.81 9.44 22.19
C PRO A 136 -7.07 7.97 22.51
N THR A 137 -6.28 7.41 23.42
CA THR A 137 -6.55 6.05 23.91
C THR A 137 -7.83 6.08 24.75
N PRO A 138 -8.80 5.18 24.49
CA PRO A 138 -10.02 5.10 25.27
C PRO A 138 -9.72 4.66 26.71
N ALA A 139 -10.55 5.12 27.66
CA ALA A 139 -10.36 4.81 29.08
C ALA A 139 -10.62 3.33 29.41
N SER A 140 -11.39 2.64 28.58
CA SER A 140 -11.72 1.22 28.66
C SER A 140 -11.88 0.67 27.24
N ALA A 141 -11.79 -0.66 27.09
CA ALA A 141 -11.97 -1.34 25.81
C ALA A 141 -13.26 -0.88 25.11
N ASP A 142 -13.12 -0.30 23.91
CA ASP A 142 -14.21 0.19 23.07
C ASP A 142 -14.56 -0.84 21.99
N ASP A 143 -15.69 -1.55 22.17
CA ASP A 143 -16.15 -2.57 21.24
C ASP A 143 -16.58 -2.02 19.86
N THR A 144 -16.72 -0.71 19.70
CA THR A 144 -17.37 -0.12 18.51
C THR A 144 -16.40 0.19 17.37
N ASN A 145 -15.13 0.47 17.67
CA ASN A 145 -14.15 1.00 16.72
C ASN A 145 -13.03 -0.01 16.38
N HIS A 146 -13.37 -1.29 16.39
CA HIS A 146 -12.45 -2.36 16.05
C HIS A 146 -12.47 -2.74 14.56
N VAL A 147 -11.30 -3.18 14.07
CA VAL A 147 -11.19 -3.79 12.74
C VAL A 147 -12.09 -5.03 12.66
N PRO A 148 -13.06 -5.06 11.73
CA PRO A 148 -13.94 -6.20 11.56
C PRO A 148 -13.19 -7.40 10.94
N LYS A 149 -13.67 -8.61 11.22
CA LYS A 149 -13.07 -9.86 10.72
C LYS A 149 -13.28 -10.11 9.23
N ALA A 150 -14.26 -9.44 8.62
CA ALA A 150 -14.58 -9.57 7.19
C ALA A 150 -14.22 -8.30 6.42
N SER A 151 -14.02 -8.42 5.10
CA SER A 151 -13.93 -7.23 4.25
C SER A 151 -15.16 -6.35 4.40
N LEU A 152 -14.92 -5.05 4.38
CA LEU A 152 -15.97 -4.06 4.48
C LEU A 152 -16.43 -3.69 3.07
N ASP A 153 -17.74 -3.80 2.82
CA ASP A 153 -18.32 -3.27 1.59
C ASP A 153 -18.06 -1.75 1.54
N PRO A 154 -17.33 -1.23 0.54
CA PRO A 154 -17.05 0.19 0.44
C PRO A 154 -18.29 1.08 0.33
N ILE A 155 -19.37 0.56 -0.27
CA ILE A 155 -20.63 1.29 -0.43
C ILE A 155 -21.33 1.35 0.92
N ALA A 156 -21.57 0.20 1.54
CA ALA A 156 -22.20 0.16 2.86
C ALA A 156 -21.37 0.88 3.93
N TYR A 157 -20.04 0.74 3.96
CA TYR A 157 -19.18 1.41 4.95
C TYR A 157 -19.14 2.94 4.78
N GLY A 158 -19.30 3.45 3.55
CA GLY A 158 -19.47 4.89 3.32
C GLY A 158 -20.86 5.43 3.70
N GLU A 159 -21.84 4.54 3.85
CA GLU A 159 -23.24 4.87 4.14
C GLU A 159 -23.66 4.59 5.59
N SER A 160 -22.92 3.78 6.37
CA SER A 160 -23.49 3.04 7.51
C SER A 160 -23.13 3.44 8.94
N ARG A 161 -22.39 4.52 9.25
CA ARG A 161 -22.24 4.91 10.68
C ARG A 161 -22.44 6.37 11.03
N HIS A 162 -22.16 7.32 10.16
CA HIS A 162 -22.30 8.74 10.47
C HIS A 162 -22.89 9.48 9.27
N HIS A 163 -23.99 10.18 9.51
CA HIS A 163 -24.81 10.84 8.50
C HIS A 163 -24.01 11.86 7.67
N ARG A 164 -24.62 12.41 6.60
CA ARG A 164 -24.08 13.54 5.81
C ARG A 164 -24.07 14.86 6.61
N GLU A 165 -23.63 14.79 7.85
CA GLU A 165 -23.59 15.87 8.80
C GLU A 165 -22.22 16.54 8.77
N PHE A 166 -22.26 17.85 8.91
CA PHE A 166 -21.07 18.67 9.06
C PHE A 166 -21.04 19.16 10.50
N ASP A 167 -19.86 19.21 11.09
CA ASP A 167 -19.67 19.88 12.37
C ASP A 167 -19.77 21.40 12.20
N SER A 168 -19.70 22.12 13.32
CA SER A 168 -19.74 23.59 13.33
C SER A 168 -18.61 24.27 12.54
N SER A 169 -17.55 23.53 12.19
CA SER A 169 -16.39 24.00 11.44
C SER A 169 -16.46 23.62 9.96
N GLY A 170 -17.56 22.99 9.52
CA GLY A 170 -17.76 22.54 8.15
C GLY A 170 -17.03 21.23 7.81
N TRP A 171 -16.55 20.49 8.81
CA TRP A 171 -15.96 19.17 8.60
C TRP A 171 -17.02 18.09 8.59
N ARG A 172 -16.94 17.20 7.59
CA ARG A 172 -17.89 16.09 7.46
C ARG A 172 -17.64 15.03 8.54
N ILE A 173 -18.68 14.63 9.26
CA ILE A 173 -18.61 13.54 10.22
C ILE A 173 -18.85 12.24 9.44
N MET A 174 -17.85 11.37 9.35
CA MET A 174 -17.95 10.14 8.56
C MET A 174 -16.90 9.10 8.97
N ASP A 175 -17.07 7.86 8.52
CA ASP A 175 -16.03 6.85 8.68
C ASP A 175 -14.77 7.20 7.90
N CYS A 176 -13.61 6.84 8.45
CA CYS A 176 -12.33 7.08 7.84
C CYS A 176 -12.16 6.21 6.59
N VAL A 177 -12.29 6.82 5.41
CA VAL A 177 -12.08 6.18 4.11
C VAL A 177 -10.68 5.58 3.95
N ASN A 178 -9.67 6.13 4.64
CA ASN A 178 -8.32 5.57 4.62
C ASN A 178 -8.24 4.28 5.44
N CYS A 179 -8.89 4.19 6.60
CA CYS A 179 -8.95 2.93 7.34
C CYS A 179 -9.68 1.85 6.53
N LEU A 180 -10.78 2.20 5.85
CA LEU A 180 -11.48 1.30 4.94
C LEU A 180 -10.55 0.78 3.83
N ARG A 181 -9.81 1.69 3.19
CA ARG A 181 -8.88 1.37 2.11
C ARG A 181 -7.79 0.41 2.58
N VAL A 182 -7.16 0.71 3.73
CA VAL A 182 -6.10 -0.14 4.32
C VAL A 182 -6.65 -1.52 4.68
N HIS A 183 -7.82 -1.58 5.31
CA HIS A 183 -8.46 -2.84 5.66
C HIS A 183 -8.72 -3.71 4.44
N ASN A 184 -9.43 -3.17 3.44
CA ASN A 184 -9.82 -3.92 2.25
C ASN A 184 -8.61 -4.35 1.41
N HIS A 185 -7.57 -3.52 1.34
CA HIS A 185 -6.34 -3.91 0.69
C HIS A 185 -5.62 -5.03 1.46
N GLY A 186 -5.50 -4.93 2.78
CA GLY A 186 -4.92 -5.97 3.62
C GLY A 186 -5.69 -7.30 3.54
N GLU A 187 -7.02 -7.26 3.45
CA GLU A 187 -7.86 -8.43 3.18
C GLU A 187 -7.59 -9.01 1.79
N ALA A 188 -7.47 -8.18 0.75
CA ALA A 188 -7.13 -8.64 -0.59
C ALA A 188 -5.75 -9.31 -0.65
N VAL A 189 -4.73 -8.74 0.00
CA VAL A 189 -3.39 -9.35 0.13
C VAL A 189 -3.47 -10.69 0.85
N ARG A 190 -4.20 -10.77 1.99
CA ARG A 190 -4.39 -12.01 2.74
C ARG A 190 -5.09 -13.08 1.93
N ARG A 191 -6.16 -12.73 1.19
CA ARG A 191 -6.87 -13.66 0.28
C ARG A 191 -5.97 -14.18 -0.83
N ARG A 192 -5.17 -13.31 -1.46
CA ARG A 192 -4.20 -13.72 -2.48
C ARG A 192 -3.15 -14.67 -1.92
N LYS A 193 -2.61 -14.38 -0.74
CA LYS A 193 -1.65 -15.25 -0.05
C LYS A 193 -2.27 -16.61 0.28
N HIS A 194 -3.47 -16.62 0.84
CA HIS A 194 -4.19 -17.85 1.17
C HIS A 194 -4.50 -18.69 -0.07
N LEU A 195 -4.94 -18.05 -1.17
CA LEU A 195 -5.13 -18.73 -2.44
C LEU A 195 -3.82 -19.36 -2.94
N ALA A 196 -2.70 -18.64 -2.90
CA ALA A 196 -1.39 -19.16 -3.31
C ALA A 196 -0.94 -20.36 -2.45
N GLU A 197 -1.17 -20.31 -1.14
CA GLU A 197 -0.93 -21.44 -0.23
C GLU A 197 -1.79 -22.65 -0.59
N LEU A 198 -3.09 -22.47 -0.80
CA LEU A 198 -4.00 -23.55 -1.22
C LEU A 198 -3.59 -24.15 -2.56
N MET A 199 -3.24 -23.33 -3.56
CA MET A 199 -2.77 -23.79 -4.87
C MET A 199 -1.46 -24.57 -4.78
N THR A 200 -0.54 -24.13 -3.91
CA THR A 200 0.73 -24.84 -3.69
C THR A 200 0.50 -26.20 -3.05
N THR A 201 -0.37 -26.27 -2.03
CA THR A 201 -0.75 -27.54 -1.40
C THR A 201 -1.42 -28.48 -2.39
N ALA A 202 -2.41 -27.99 -3.15
CA ALA A 202 -3.10 -28.78 -4.16
C ALA A 202 -2.14 -29.33 -5.23
N LEU A 203 -1.19 -28.51 -5.70
CA LEU A 203 -0.17 -28.95 -6.65
C LEU A 203 0.75 -30.02 -6.05
N ALA A 204 1.18 -29.85 -4.81
CA ALA A 204 2.04 -30.82 -4.13
C ALA A 204 1.34 -32.18 -3.95
N GLU A 205 0.05 -32.17 -3.62
CA GLU A 205 -0.73 -33.40 -3.44
C GLU A 205 -1.08 -34.10 -4.77
N LEU A 206 -1.33 -33.34 -5.85
CA LEU A 206 -1.49 -33.89 -7.21
C LEU A 206 -0.23 -34.59 -7.72
N LEU A 207 0.94 -34.07 -7.37
CA LEU A 207 2.23 -34.64 -7.77
C LEU A 207 2.69 -35.81 -6.88
N ASP A 208 1.94 -36.13 -5.82
CA ASP A 208 2.21 -37.25 -4.91
C ASP A 208 1.38 -38.49 -5.33
N PRO A 209 1.99 -39.53 -5.94
CA PRO A 209 1.27 -40.68 -6.51
C PRO A 209 0.26 -41.39 -5.59
N PRO A 210 0.50 -41.54 -4.27
CA PRO A 210 -0.45 -42.13 -3.33
C PRO A 210 -1.69 -41.26 -3.05
N ARG A 211 -1.63 -39.94 -3.33
CA ARG A 211 -2.72 -38.98 -3.06
C ARG A 211 -3.46 -38.51 -4.32
N ALA A 212 -2.91 -38.79 -5.50
CA ALA A 212 -3.50 -38.42 -6.79
C ALA A 212 -4.98 -38.84 -6.93
N GLY A 213 -5.35 -40.04 -6.44
CA GLY A 213 -6.72 -40.55 -6.54
C GLY A 213 -7.78 -39.77 -5.73
N ILE A 214 -7.40 -39.00 -4.71
CA ILE A 214 -8.32 -38.10 -3.97
C ILE A 214 -8.61 -36.85 -4.81
N TYR A 215 -7.64 -36.41 -5.59
CA TYR A 215 -7.76 -35.22 -6.40
C TYR A 215 -8.37 -35.49 -7.76
N ASP A 216 -8.33 -36.71 -8.32
CA ASP A 216 -9.00 -37.00 -9.59
C ASP A 216 -10.51 -36.65 -9.53
N ASP A 217 -11.18 -36.91 -8.40
CA ASP A 217 -12.59 -36.56 -8.16
C ASP A 217 -12.85 -35.05 -8.05
N HIS A 218 -11.83 -34.27 -7.67
CA HIS A 218 -11.92 -32.82 -7.46
C HIS A 218 -11.23 -32.00 -8.56
N SER A 219 -10.43 -32.64 -9.41
CA SER A 219 -9.63 -31.99 -10.46
C SER A 219 -10.53 -31.40 -11.53
N GLU A 220 -11.59 -32.09 -11.93
CA GLU A 220 -12.58 -31.56 -12.88
C GLU A 220 -13.29 -30.31 -12.34
N ALA A 221 -13.65 -30.30 -11.05
CA ALA A 221 -14.26 -29.12 -10.42
C ALA A 221 -13.29 -27.93 -10.36
N LEU A 222 -12.02 -28.19 -10.05
CA LEU A 222 -10.98 -27.16 -10.03
C LEU A 222 -10.66 -26.63 -11.44
N ILE A 223 -10.57 -27.50 -12.44
CA ILE A 223 -10.40 -27.14 -13.86
C ILE A 223 -11.58 -26.28 -14.32
N ALA A 224 -12.82 -26.69 -14.01
CA ALA A 224 -14.02 -25.92 -14.37
C ALA A 224 -14.03 -24.53 -13.72
N ALA A 225 -13.65 -24.43 -12.44
CA ALA A 225 -13.54 -23.15 -11.74
C ALA A 225 -12.48 -22.24 -12.37
N LEU A 226 -11.30 -22.77 -12.70
CA LEU A 226 -10.22 -22.01 -13.34
C LEU A 226 -10.61 -21.56 -14.76
N ARG A 227 -11.21 -22.44 -15.56
CA ARG A 227 -11.72 -22.10 -16.90
C ARG A 227 -12.76 -20.98 -16.85
N ALA A 228 -13.68 -21.03 -15.89
CA ALA A 228 -14.69 -19.98 -15.69
C ALA A 228 -14.04 -18.62 -15.39
N VAL A 229 -12.97 -18.58 -14.59
CA VAL A 229 -12.21 -17.36 -14.28
C VAL A 229 -11.47 -16.82 -15.52
N HIS A 230 -10.92 -17.70 -16.35
CA HIS A 230 -10.20 -17.33 -17.58
C HIS A 230 -11.13 -17.04 -18.77
N GLY A 231 -12.44 -17.24 -18.64
CA GLY A 231 -13.39 -17.11 -19.74
C GLY A 231 -13.24 -18.20 -20.81
N GLU A 232 -12.59 -19.32 -20.48
CA GLU A 232 -12.48 -20.47 -21.36
C GLU A 232 -13.80 -21.26 -21.34
N VAL A 233 -14.61 -21.09 -22.37
CA VAL A 233 -15.82 -21.91 -22.56
C VAL A 233 -15.38 -23.29 -23.02
N SER A 234 -15.71 -24.33 -22.24
CA SER A 234 -15.50 -25.73 -22.64
C SER A 234 -16.08 -25.97 -24.03
N ARG A 235 -15.25 -26.39 -24.98
CA ARG A 235 -15.69 -26.93 -26.28
C ARG A 235 -16.17 -28.36 -26.12
#